data_AF-A0A7J6QRL3-F1
#
_entry.id   AF-A0A7J6QRL3-F1
#
_cell.length_a   1.000
_cell.length_b   1.000
_cell.length_c   1.000
_cell.angle_alpha   90.00
_cell.angle_beta   90.00
_cell.angle_gamma   90.00
#
_symmetry.space_group_name_H-M   'P 1'
#
loop_
_entity.id
_entity.type
_entity.pdbx_description
1 polymer ?
#
loop_
_entity_poly.entity_id
_entity_poly.type
_entity_poly.pdbx_seq_one_letter_code
_entity_poly.pdbx_strand_id
1 'polypeptide(L)'
;KLLESGKASEKIYPIDDHVVCAVAGITSDANVLINQLRLSAQRYRYSYQEPIPVEKLVTSICDVKQQYTQFGGLRPFGVSFLFAGYDDHYGFQLYHTDPSGNLSGWKATAIGVNNQTAQGILKTDWHEDMSTKECLDLVAKVLVKSMDTATPTAETLEFGVLTLNKDKE
;
A
#
# COMPACT_ATOMS: atom_id res chain seq x y z
N LYS A 1 -13.48 -30.67 11.91
CA LYS A 1 -12.27 -29.84 12.12
C LYS A 1 -12.48 -28.55 11.32
N LEU A 2 -12.86 -27.46 12.01
CA LEU A 2 -13.38 -26.22 11.40
C LEU A 2 -12.42 -25.03 11.56
N LEU A 3 -11.18 -25.27 11.97
CA LEU A 3 -10.13 -24.26 11.94
C LEU A 3 -9.39 -24.46 10.63
N GLU A 4 -9.64 -23.57 9.68
CA GLU A 4 -8.76 -23.35 8.54
C GLU A 4 -7.35 -23.16 9.11
N SER A 5 -6.42 -24.05 8.75
CA SER A 5 -5.02 -23.96 9.11
C SER A 5 -4.54 -22.56 8.75
N GLY A 6 -4.09 -21.78 9.74
CA GLY A 6 -3.94 -20.34 9.65
C GLY A 6 -3.35 -19.85 8.33
N LYS A 7 -4.21 -19.39 7.43
CA LYS A 7 -3.78 -18.53 6.32
C LYS A 7 -3.11 -17.32 6.97
N ALA A 8 -1.86 -17.08 6.60
CA ALA A 8 -1.19 -15.83 6.94
C ALA A 8 -2.13 -14.67 6.56
N SER A 9 -2.29 -13.71 7.48
CA SER A 9 -3.12 -12.53 7.22
C SER A 9 -2.54 -11.78 6.02
N GLU A 10 -3.24 -11.83 4.89
CA GLU A 10 -2.90 -11.06 3.69
C GLU A 10 -2.73 -9.58 4.06
N LYS A 11 -1.68 -8.97 3.52
CA LYS A 11 -1.32 -7.57 3.74
C LYS A 11 -1.53 -6.71 2.52
N ILE A 12 -1.72 -7.31 1.34
CA ILE A 12 -1.94 -6.62 0.07
C ILE A 12 -3.41 -6.71 -0.32
N TYR A 13 -4.01 -5.56 -0.63
CA TYR A 13 -5.43 -5.41 -0.92
C TYR A 13 -5.61 -4.68 -2.24
N PRO A 14 -6.22 -5.31 -3.27
CA PRO A 14 -6.64 -4.60 -4.46
C PRO A 14 -7.79 -3.63 -4.11
N ILE A 15 -7.69 -2.39 -4.58
CA ILE A 15 -8.67 -1.34 -4.36
C ILE A 15 -9.52 -1.11 -5.61
N ASP A 16 -8.87 -1.02 -6.77
CA ASP A 16 -9.48 -0.94 -8.09
C ASP A 16 -8.54 -1.61 -9.11
N ASP A 17 -8.95 -1.71 -10.37
CA ASP A 17 -8.17 -2.38 -11.43
C ASP A 17 -6.74 -1.82 -11.57
N HIS A 18 -6.55 -0.54 -11.27
CA HIS A 18 -5.31 0.22 -11.41
C HIS A 18 -4.65 0.62 -10.08
N VAL A 19 -5.20 0.20 -8.93
CA VAL A 19 -4.69 0.58 -7.60
C VAL A 19 -4.71 -0.59 -6.62
N VAL A 20 -3.57 -0.80 -5.95
CA VAL A 20 -3.40 -1.77 -4.87
C VAL A 20 -2.83 -1.06 -3.64
N CYS A 21 -3.11 -1.57 -2.44
CA CYS A 21 -2.48 -1.07 -1.23
C CYS A 21 -1.95 -2.18 -0.33
N ALA A 22 -0.89 -1.88 0.41
CA ALA A 22 -0.42 -2.69 1.53
C ALA A 22 -0.63 -1.93 2.85
N VAL A 23 -0.85 -2.66 3.95
CA VAL A 23 -1.21 -2.06 5.25
C VAL A 23 -0.28 -2.48 6.38
N ALA A 24 0.01 -1.55 7.29
CA ALA A 24 0.67 -1.84 8.57
C ALA A 24 -0.07 -1.15 9.72
N GLY A 25 -0.34 -1.88 10.79
CA GLY A 25 -1.11 -1.41 11.94
C GLY A 25 -2.32 -2.28 12.24
N ILE A 26 -3.39 -1.67 12.75
CA ILE A 26 -4.62 -2.36 13.17
C ILE A 26 -5.42 -2.82 11.94
N THR A 27 -5.52 -4.13 11.73
CA THR A 27 -6.21 -4.72 10.56
C THR A 27 -7.70 -4.36 10.49
N SER A 28 -8.39 -4.26 11.63
CA SER A 28 -9.81 -3.87 11.65
C SER A 28 -10.01 -2.44 11.12
N ASP A 29 -9.11 -1.52 11.48
CA ASP A 29 -9.12 -0.15 10.99
C ASP A 29 -8.82 -0.10 9.50
N ALA A 30 -7.84 -0.91 9.06
CA ALA A 30 -7.49 -1.06 7.66
C ALA A 30 -8.72 -1.48 6.83
N ASN A 31 -9.45 -2.51 7.26
CA ASN A 31 -10.60 -3.04 6.53
C ASN A 31 -11.73 -2.01 6.35
N VAL A 32 -11.98 -1.16 7.36
CA VAL A 32 -12.96 -0.07 7.25
C VAL A 32 -12.55 0.92 6.16
N LEU A 33 -11.29 1.36 6.18
CA LEU A 33 -10.76 2.33 5.21
C LEU A 33 -10.65 1.74 3.80
N ILE A 34 -10.28 0.46 3.65
CA ILE A 34 -10.23 -0.26 2.36
C ILE A 34 -11.62 -0.32 1.72
N ASN A 35 -12.65 -0.63 2.49
CA ASN A 35 -14.02 -0.66 1.97
C ASN A 35 -14.47 0.73 1.52
N GLN A 36 -14.11 1.78 2.27
CA GLN A 36 -14.39 3.16 1.87
C GLN A 36 -13.64 3.57 0.60
N LEU A 37 -12.38 3.18 0.46
CA LEU A 37 -11.57 3.41 -0.75
C LEU A 37 -12.20 2.75 -1.98
N ARG A 38 -12.59 1.48 -1.88
CA ARG A 38 -13.29 0.74 -2.95
C ARG A 38 -14.59 1.46 -3.36
N LEU A 39 -15.40 1.89 -2.38
CA LEU A 39 -16.61 2.65 -2.67
C LEU A 39 -16.32 4.00 -3.33
N SER A 40 -15.27 4.71 -2.90
CA SER A 40 -14.85 5.99 -3.48
C SER A 40 -14.45 5.82 -4.95
N ALA A 41 -13.64 4.81 -5.25
CA ALA A 41 -13.21 4.48 -6.61
C ALA A 41 -14.40 4.17 -7.53
N GLN A 42 -15.31 3.29 -7.08
CA GLN A 42 -16.50 2.93 -7.87
C GLN A 42 -17.48 4.10 -8.06
N ARG A 43 -17.65 4.97 -7.05
CA ARG A 43 -18.47 6.19 -7.18
C ARG A 43 -17.89 7.17 -8.19
N TYR A 44 -16.57 7.32 -8.19
CA TYR A 44 -15.89 8.16 -9.16
C TYR A 44 -16.09 7.60 -10.57
N ARG A 45 -15.83 6.30 -10.77
CA ARG A 45 -16.04 5.62 -12.06
C ARG A 45 -17.47 5.72 -12.54
N TYR A 46 -18.45 5.60 -11.66
CA TYR A 46 -19.87 5.79 -11.99
C TYR A 46 -20.16 7.23 -12.45
N SER A 47 -19.57 8.23 -11.80
CA SER A 47 -19.88 9.64 -12.06
C SER A 47 -19.15 10.19 -13.30
N TYR A 48 -17.89 9.81 -13.49
CA TYR A 48 -17.00 10.37 -14.51
C TYR A 48 -16.70 9.39 -15.66
N GLN A 49 -17.14 8.13 -15.54
CA GLN A 49 -16.93 7.08 -16.54
C GLN A 49 -15.45 6.80 -16.86
N GLU A 50 -14.57 7.11 -15.90
CA GLU A 50 -13.12 6.89 -15.98
C GLU A 50 -12.58 6.40 -14.62
N PRO A 51 -11.42 5.71 -14.57
CA PRO A 51 -10.77 5.36 -13.31
C PRO A 51 -10.39 6.60 -12.49
N ILE A 52 -10.52 6.53 -11.16
CA ILE A 52 -10.13 7.64 -10.29
C ILE A 52 -8.61 7.88 -10.34
N PRO A 53 -8.12 9.13 -10.46
CA PRO A 53 -6.69 9.42 -10.33
C PRO A 53 -6.13 8.92 -8.99
N VAL A 54 -4.93 8.33 -9.00
CA VAL A 54 -4.38 7.63 -7.83
C VAL A 54 -4.25 8.60 -6.65
N GLU A 55 -3.64 9.76 -6.88
CA GLU A 55 -3.47 10.81 -5.88
C GLU A 55 -4.80 11.28 -5.26
N LYS A 56 -5.85 11.39 -6.07
CA LYS A 56 -7.18 11.81 -5.63
C LYS A 56 -7.81 10.78 -4.70
N LEU A 57 -7.69 9.50 -5.04
CA LEU A 57 -8.17 8.41 -4.20
C LEU A 57 -7.45 8.37 -2.85
N VAL A 58 -6.12 8.49 -2.84
CA VAL A 58 -5.33 8.47 -1.60
C VAL A 58 -5.60 9.72 -0.76
N THR A 59 -5.69 10.91 -1.37
CA THR A 59 -6.06 12.14 -0.66
C THR A 59 -7.42 12.01 0.03
N SER A 60 -8.40 11.37 -0.62
CA SER A 60 -9.73 11.18 -0.03
C SER A 60 -9.71 10.36 1.27
N ILE A 61 -8.81 9.37 1.40
CA ILE A 61 -8.69 8.58 2.63
C ILE A 61 -7.84 9.31 3.68
N CYS A 62 -6.87 10.12 3.25
CA CYS A 62 -6.12 11.01 4.13
C CYS A 62 -7.06 11.97 4.86
N ASP A 63 -7.98 12.62 4.15
CA ASP A 63 -8.98 13.52 4.74
C ASP A 63 -9.84 12.81 5.79
N VAL A 64 -10.25 11.57 5.53
CA VAL A 64 -11.02 10.76 6.49
C VAL A 64 -10.19 10.47 7.74
N LYS A 65 -8.92 10.09 7.60
CA LYS A 65 -8.04 9.85 8.74
C LYS A 65 -7.83 11.13 9.55
N GLN A 66 -7.61 12.24 8.85
CA GLN A 66 -7.42 13.58 9.40
C GLN A 66 -8.64 14.00 10.25
N GLN A 67 -9.87 13.77 9.78
CA GLN A 67 -11.10 14.08 10.52
C GLN A 67 -11.13 13.41 11.91
N TYR A 68 -10.65 12.17 12.01
CA TYR A 68 -10.60 11.41 13.28
C TYR A 68 -9.47 11.89 14.22
N THR A 69 -8.65 12.83 13.80
CA THR A 69 -7.63 13.50 14.64
C THR A 69 -8.04 14.91 15.07
N GLN A 70 -8.90 15.57 14.29
CA GLN A 70 -9.36 16.94 14.56
C GLN A 70 -10.62 16.97 15.42
N PHE A 71 -11.59 16.11 15.11
CA PHE A 71 -12.88 16.10 15.81
C PHE A 71 -12.81 15.16 17.02
N GLY A 72 -13.15 15.70 18.19
CA GLY A 72 -13.14 14.95 19.45
C GLY A 72 -14.18 13.83 19.49
N GLY A 73 -13.97 12.86 20.38
CA GLY A 73 -14.91 11.77 20.64
C GLY A 73 -14.67 10.49 19.83
N LEU A 74 -13.71 10.48 18.91
CA LEU A 74 -13.27 9.30 18.16
C LEU A 74 -11.77 9.09 18.37
N ARG A 75 -11.31 7.83 18.33
CA ARG A 75 -9.88 7.52 18.29
C ARG A 75 -9.37 7.59 16.85
N PRO A 76 -8.14 8.04 16.58
CA PRO A 76 -7.53 7.95 15.26
C PRO A 76 -7.44 6.51 14.73
N PHE A 77 -7.41 6.39 13.40
CA PHE A 77 -7.16 5.11 12.73
C PHE A 77 -5.71 4.68 12.92
N GLY A 78 -5.49 3.52 13.56
CA GLY A 78 -4.16 3.01 13.88
C GLY A 78 -3.49 2.27 12.72
N VAL A 79 -3.54 2.82 11.50
CA VAL A 79 -3.05 2.15 10.30
C VAL A 79 -2.34 3.11 9.34
N SER A 80 -1.20 2.66 8.83
CA SER A 80 -0.49 3.24 7.69
C SER A 80 -0.74 2.41 6.44
N PHE A 81 -0.78 3.08 5.30
CA PHE A 81 -0.94 2.45 3.99
C PHE A 81 0.23 2.78 3.08
N LEU A 82 0.60 1.83 2.24
CA LEU A 82 1.35 2.04 1.00
C LEU A 82 0.41 1.79 -0.17
N PHE A 83 0.23 2.76 -1.04
CA PHE A 83 -0.54 2.65 -2.27
C PHE A 83 0.40 2.57 -3.46
N ALA A 84 0.21 1.57 -4.30
CA ALA A 84 0.80 1.51 -5.62
C ALA A 84 -0.33 1.61 -6.65
N GLY A 85 -0.19 2.52 -7.60
CA GLY A 85 -1.21 2.73 -8.63
C GLY A 85 -0.60 3.19 -9.94
N TYR A 86 -1.40 3.10 -10.99
CA TYR A 86 -1.08 3.67 -12.30
C TYR A 86 -2.23 4.55 -12.78
N ASP A 87 -1.93 5.74 -13.28
CA ASP A 87 -2.86 6.51 -14.10
C ASP A 87 -2.12 7.14 -15.28
N ASP A 88 -2.87 7.58 -16.28
CA ASP A 88 -2.31 8.12 -17.52
C ASP A 88 -1.61 9.48 -17.35
N HIS A 89 -1.81 10.15 -16.21
CA HIS A 89 -1.30 11.50 -15.96
C HIS A 89 0.12 11.46 -15.39
N TYR A 90 0.34 10.60 -14.39
CA TYR A 90 1.62 10.52 -13.66
C TYR A 90 2.30 9.15 -13.78
N GLY A 91 1.67 8.19 -14.46
CA GLY A 91 2.19 6.84 -14.60
C GLY A 91 2.14 6.07 -13.27
N PHE A 92 3.15 5.22 -13.04
CA PHE A 92 3.28 4.46 -11.80
C PHE A 92 3.62 5.37 -10.63
N GLN A 93 2.80 5.28 -9.58
CA GLN A 93 2.85 6.12 -8.40
C GLN A 93 2.91 5.26 -7.14
N LEU A 94 3.66 5.72 -6.14
CA LEU A 94 3.76 5.12 -4.82
C LEU A 94 3.48 6.19 -3.76
N TYR A 95 2.41 6.01 -2.98
CA TYR A 95 2.04 6.92 -1.91
C TYR A 95 2.06 6.24 -0.55
N HIS A 96 2.48 6.97 0.47
CA HIS A 96 2.40 6.59 1.87
C HIS A 96 1.46 7.53 2.62
N THR A 97 0.61 6.96 3.47
CA THR A 97 -0.17 7.71 4.46
C THR A 97 -0.08 7.09 5.85
N ASP A 98 -0.04 7.94 6.87
CA ASP A 98 0.08 7.60 8.28
C ASP A 98 -1.22 7.93 9.06
N PRO A 99 -1.37 7.47 10.32
CA PRO A 99 -2.56 7.75 11.16
C PRO A 99 -2.98 9.22 11.28
N SER A 100 -2.08 10.17 11.04
CA SER A 100 -2.40 11.61 11.14
C SER A 100 -3.16 12.15 9.93
N GLY A 101 -3.22 11.38 8.84
CA GLY A 101 -3.79 11.81 7.57
C GLY A 101 -2.78 12.49 6.64
N ASN A 102 -1.48 12.45 6.94
CA ASN A 102 -0.47 12.95 6.02
C ASN A 102 -0.39 12.07 4.76
N LEU A 103 -0.05 12.70 3.64
CA LEU A 103 0.21 12.07 2.34
C LEU A 103 1.64 12.38 1.91
N SER A 104 2.35 11.38 1.40
CA SER A 104 3.71 11.54 0.87
C SER A 104 3.94 10.63 -0.34
N GLY A 105 4.47 11.18 -1.43
CA GLY A 105 4.86 10.43 -2.62
C GLY A 105 6.30 9.93 -2.52
N TRP A 106 6.56 8.71 -3.00
CA TRP A 106 7.87 8.05 -2.87
C TRP A 106 8.27 7.35 -4.16
N LYS A 107 9.59 7.15 -4.33
CA LYS A 107 10.13 6.24 -5.35
C LYS A 107 10.29 4.82 -4.82
N ALA A 108 10.74 4.72 -3.57
CA ALA A 108 10.76 3.50 -2.79
C ALA A 108 10.60 3.87 -1.31
N THR A 109 9.80 3.11 -0.56
CA THR A 109 9.60 3.38 0.88
C THR A 109 9.15 2.11 1.61
N ALA A 110 9.17 2.17 2.94
CA ALA A 110 8.76 1.08 3.82
C ALA A 110 8.00 1.62 5.04
N ILE A 111 7.03 0.83 5.51
CA ILE A 111 6.22 1.10 6.71
C ILE A 111 6.28 -0.09 7.67
N GLY A 112 5.82 0.11 8.90
CA GLY A 112 5.77 -0.93 9.93
C GLY A 112 7.05 -1.02 10.75
N VAL A 113 7.25 -2.19 11.36
CA VAL A 113 8.40 -2.48 12.24
C VAL A 113 9.69 -2.44 11.41
N ASN A 114 10.78 -1.93 12.01
CA ASN A 114 12.10 -1.84 11.39
C ASN A 114 12.15 -1.01 10.08
N ASN A 115 11.20 -0.07 9.89
CA ASN A 115 11.16 0.78 8.70
C ASN A 115 12.45 1.59 8.48
N GLN A 116 13.16 2.00 9.53
CA GLN A 116 14.39 2.78 9.42
C GLN A 116 15.50 1.97 8.75
N THR A 117 15.65 0.71 9.14
CA THR A 117 16.58 -0.24 8.51
C THR A 117 16.20 -0.50 7.06
N ALA A 118 14.91 -0.77 6.81
CA ALA A 118 14.41 -1.00 5.45
C ALA A 118 14.64 0.20 4.53
N GLN A 119 14.33 1.42 5.00
CA GLN A 119 14.59 2.64 4.26
C GLN A 119 16.09 2.90 4.04
N GLY A 120 16.95 2.51 4.99
CA GLY A 120 18.40 2.58 4.82
C GLY A 120 18.88 1.76 3.62
N ILE A 121 18.43 0.50 3.51
CA ILE A 121 18.75 -0.38 2.39
C ILE A 121 18.18 0.18 1.08
N LEU A 122 16.91 0.60 1.08
CA LEU A 122 16.28 1.19 -0.11
C LEU A 122 17.04 2.43 -0.60
N LYS A 123 17.50 3.31 0.29
CA LYS A 123 18.28 4.50 -0.09
C LYS A 123 19.63 4.17 -0.73
N THR A 124 20.24 3.05 -0.36
CA THR A 124 21.55 2.64 -0.89
C THR A 124 21.44 1.88 -2.20
N ASP A 125 20.45 0.99 -2.30
CA ASP A 125 20.41 -0.01 -3.37
C ASP A 125 19.41 0.32 -4.48
N TRP A 126 18.45 1.24 -4.26
CA TRP A 126 17.47 1.64 -5.27
C TRP A 126 18.02 2.69 -6.24
N HIS A 127 17.70 2.55 -7.53
CA HIS A 127 17.93 3.57 -8.56
C HIS A 127 16.83 3.53 -9.64
N GLU A 128 16.75 4.57 -10.48
CA GLU A 128 15.65 4.74 -11.44
C GLU A 128 15.61 3.67 -12.53
N ASP A 129 16.78 3.22 -13.01
CA ASP A 129 16.90 2.29 -14.14
C ASP A 129 16.77 0.79 -13.76
N MET A 130 16.12 0.47 -12.64
CA MET A 130 15.93 -0.92 -12.22
C MET A 130 14.82 -1.61 -13.02
N SER A 131 15.09 -2.82 -13.51
CA SER A 131 14.07 -3.70 -14.05
C SER A 131 13.13 -4.22 -12.96
N THR A 132 11.93 -4.67 -13.33
CA THR A 132 10.96 -5.25 -12.38
C THR A 132 11.55 -6.41 -11.58
N LYS A 133 12.42 -7.22 -12.19
CA LYS A 133 13.10 -8.34 -11.52
C LYS A 133 14.10 -7.83 -10.47
N GLU A 134 14.91 -6.84 -10.81
CA GLU A 134 15.86 -6.24 -9.85
C GLU A 134 15.12 -5.58 -8.69
N CYS A 135 13.98 -4.91 -8.95
CA CYS A 135 13.11 -4.37 -7.92
C CYS A 135 12.57 -5.47 -6.99
N LEU A 136 12.14 -6.61 -7.54
CA LEU A 136 11.68 -7.76 -6.74
C LEU A 136 12.80 -8.34 -5.87
N ASP A 137 14.00 -8.50 -6.42
CA ASP A 137 15.17 -8.98 -5.69
C ASP A 137 15.54 -8.01 -4.55
N LEU A 138 15.45 -6.69 -4.79
CA LEU A 138 15.67 -5.67 -3.77
C LEU A 138 14.58 -5.72 -2.68
N VAL A 139 13.31 -5.83 -3.05
CA VAL A 139 12.21 -5.94 -2.06
C VAL A 139 12.39 -7.19 -1.20
N ALA A 140 12.73 -8.34 -1.79
CA ALA A 140 13.01 -9.56 -1.05
C ALA A 140 14.18 -9.37 -0.07
N LYS A 141 15.29 -8.75 -0.53
CA LYS A 141 16.44 -8.41 0.32
C LYS A 141 16.05 -7.49 1.48
N VAL A 142 15.27 -6.46 1.23
CA VAL A 142 14.80 -5.49 2.24
C VAL A 142 13.93 -6.20 3.28
N LEU A 143 12.95 -6.99 2.84
CA LEU A 143 12.06 -7.75 3.73
C LEU A 143 12.87 -8.68 4.64
N VAL A 144 13.73 -9.53 4.06
CA VAL A 144 14.53 -10.49 4.84
C VAL A 144 15.47 -9.79 5.83
N LYS A 145 16.11 -8.68 5.45
CA LYS A 145 17.02 -7.95 6.35
C LYS A 145 16.29 -7.13 7.42
N SER A 146 15.02 -6.81 7.20
CA SER A 146 14.19 -6.07 8.16
C SER A 146 13.40 -6.99 9.11
N MET A 147 13.29 -8.27 8.78
CA MET A 147 12.66 -9.28 9.62
C MET A 147 13.58 -9.69 10.78
N ASP A 148 13.03 -9.79 11.98
CA ASP A 148 13.75 -10.32 13.16
C ASP A 148 13.89 -11.86 13.15
N THR A 149 13.56 -12.51 12.03
CA THR A 149 13.54 -13.98 11.91
C THR A 149 14.81 -14.49 11.24
N ALA A 150 15.49 -15.44 11.88
CA ALA A 150 16.75 -16.00 11.38
C ALA A 150 16.61 -16.83 10.09
N THR A 151 15.39 -17.24 9.72
CA THR A 151 15.13 -18.03 8.51
C THR A 151 13.79 -17.61 7.90
N PRO A 152 13.78 -16.79 6.84
CA PRO A 152 12.55 -16.44 6.15
C PRO A 152 11.96 -17.68 5.48
N THR A 153 10.66 -17.88 5.59
CA THR A 153 9.93 -18.93 4.87
C THR A 153 9.02 -18.31 3.82
N ALA A 154 8.67 -19.07 2.77
CA ALA A 154 7.76 -18.59 1.73
C ALA A 154 6.39 -18.15 2.29
N GLU A 155 5.96 -18.73 3.41
CA GLU A 155 4.69 -18.41 4.07
C GLU A 155 4.71 -17.03 4.78
N THR A 156 5.89 -16.47 5.02
CA THR A 156 6.06 -15.17 5.70
C THR A 156 6.20 -13.99 4.75
N LEU A 157 6.32 -14.26 3.45
CA LEU A 157 6.55 -13.25 2.42
C LEU A 157 5.37 -13.18 1.46
N GLU A 158 4.89 -11.97 1.21
CA GLU A 158 3.83 -11.68 0.26
C GLU A 158 4.34 -10.61 -0.72
N PHE A 159 4.14 -10.83 -2.01
CA PHE A 159 4.56 -9.92 -3.07
C PHE A 159 3.36 -9.54 -3.95
N GLY A 160 3.27 -8.25 -4.27
CA GLY A 160 2.32 -7.72 -5.24
C GLY A 160 3.07 -6.95 -6.31
N VAL A 161 2.74 -7.18 -7.58
CA VAL A 161 3.34 -6.47 -8.71
C VAL A 161 2.23 -5.84 -9.53
N LEU A 162 2.23 -4.52 -9.60
CA LEU A 162 1.37 -3.77 -10.52
C LEU A 162 2.14 -3.58 -11.84
N THR A 163 1.55 -4.03 -12.95
CA THR A 163 2.14 -3.89 -14.29
C THR A 163 1.08 -3.39 -15.27
N LEU A 164 1.54 -2.66 -16.29
CA LEU A 164 0.68 -2.23 -17.39
C LEU A 164 0.75 -3.29 -18.48
N ASN A 165 -0.38 -3.95 -18.75
CA ASN A 165 -0.47 -4.88 -19.87
C ASN A 165 -0.84 -4.10 -21.14
N LYS A 166 0.14 -3.84 -22.00
CA LYS A 166 -0.04 -3.08 -23.25
C LYS A 166 -0.83 -3.83 -24.33
N ASP A 167 -1.12 -5.12 -24.11
CA ASP A 167 -1.80 -5.99 -25.09
C ASP A 167 -3.32 -6.10 -24.85
N LYS A 168 -3.89 -5.28 -23.95
CA LYS A 168 -5.33 -5.24 -23.63
C LYS A 168 -5.96 -3.88 -23.99
N GLU A 169 -5.83 -3.48 -25.24
CA GLU A 169 -6.73 -2.50 -25.88
C GLU A 169 -7.77 -3.20 -26.75
#